data_AF-A0A8H7XKS6-F1
#
_entry.id   AF-A0A8H7XKS6-F1
#
_cell.length_a   1.000
_cell.length_b   1.000
_cell.length_c   1.000
_cell.angle_alpha   90.00
_cell.angle_beta   90.00
_cell.angle_gamma   90.00
#
_symmetry.space_group_name_H-M   'P 1'
#
loop_
_entity.id
_entity.type
_entity.pdbx_description
1 polymer ?
#
loop_
_entity_poly.entity_id
_entity_poly.type
_entity_poly.pdbx_seq_one_letter_code
_entity_poly.pdbx_strand_id
1 'polypeptide(L)'
;MPPSDAPNQTPLYRINVELDLNPFLPVSYVTKIIRYGVNPPESLVAEFAIALNNKRAVLRMGDTSTRLSNVLYSVHKSPKHFNWILAHQLHWDCREVLRDGSPLCIDPSLPADSSSNQSIKIAQFIPPPPDRSPPHPDATLTVYPTGHQIMDEIIVSALVVERMLTR
;
A
#
# COMPACT_ATOMS: atom_id res chain seq x y z
N MET A 1 -6.30 14.91 0.15
CA MET A 1 -7.25 15.83 -0.52
C MET A 1 -6.46 16.93 -1.22
N PRO A 2 -6.93 17.46 -2.36
CA PRO A 2 -6.34 18.67 -2.93
C PRO A 2 -6.53 19.85 -1.96
N PRO A 3 -5.66 20.88 -2.03
CA PRO A 3 -5.85 22.13 -1.30
C PRO A 3 -7.24 22.73 -1.56
N SER A 4 -7.82 23.38 -0.55
CA SER A 4 -9.17 23.96 -0.64
C SER A 4 -9.33 25.04 -1.72
N ASP A 5 -8.22 25.64 -2.14
CA ASP A 5 -8.11 26.66 -3.19
C ASP A 5 -7.76 26.08 -4.57
N ALA A 6 -7.57 24.76 -4.68
CA ALA A 6 -7.28 24.13 -5.97
C ALA A 6 -8.52 24.18 -6.89
N PRO A 7 -8.36 24.57 -8.17
CA PRO A 7 -9.46 24.63 -9.13
C PRO A 7 -10.06 23.26 -9.43
N ASN A 8 -9.31 22.19 -9.18
CA ASN A 8 -9.80 20.82 -9.25
C ASN A 8 -9.76 20.15 -7.87
N GLN A 9 -10.94 19.86 -7.34
CA GLN A 9 -11.12 19.18 -6.05
C GLN A 9 -11.10 17.64 -6.17
N THR A 10 -10.93 17.08 -7.38
CA THR A 10 -10.85 15.63 -7.53
C THR A 10 -9.58 15.08 -6.88
N PRO A 11 -9.68 14.00 -6.07
CA PRO A 11 -8.51 13.36 -5.52
C PRO A 11 -7.68 12.71 -6.64
N LEU A 12 -6.36 12.74 -6.51
CA LEU A 12 -5.46 12.10 -7.48
C LEU A 12 -5.65 10.58 -7.54
N TYR A 13 -6.01 9.96 -6.41
CA TYR A 13 -6.32 8.54 -6.32
C TYR A 13 -7.64 8.33 -5.57
N ARG A 14 -8.37 7.30 -5.98
CA ARG A 14 -9.54 6.79 -5.29
C ARG A 14 -9.35 5.31 -5.00
N ILE A 15 -9.59 4.95 -3.75
CA ILE A 15 -9.49 3.58 -3.26
C ILE A 15 -10.91 3.14 -2.93
N ASN A 16 -11.40 2.12 -3.63
CA ASN A 16 -12.69 1.50 -3.37
C ASN A 16 -12.46 0.09 -2.81
N VAL A 17 -13.21 -0.27 -1.77
CA VAL A 17 -13.17 -1.60 -1.18
C VAL A 17 -14.56 -2.19 -1.23
N GLU A 18 -14.67 -3.38 -1.80
CA GLU A 18 -15.93 -4.11 -2.00
C GLU A 18 -15.79 -5.54 -1.45
N LEU A 19 -16.90 -6.11 -1.00
CA LEU A 19 -16.96 -7.51 -0.59
C LEU A 19 -17.39 -8.36 -1.79
N ASP A 20 -16.55 -9.30 -2.23
CA ASP A 20 -16.88 -10.27 -3.26
C ASP A 20 -17.51 -11.51 -2.62
N LEU A 21 -18.79 -11.75 -2.97
CA LEU A 21 -19.64 -12.83 -2.49
C LEU A 21 -19.88 -13.92 -3.56
N ASN A 22 -19.06 -13.98 -4.60
CA ASN A 22 -19.17 -15.00 -5.64
C ASN A 22 -19.14 -16.41 -5.03
N PRO A 23 -20.19 -17.24 -5.24
CA PRO A 23 -20.31 -18.54 -4.57
C PRO A 23 -19.26 -19.57 -5.01
N PHE A 24 -18.54 -19.32 -6.11
CA PHE A 24 -17.46 -20.18 -6.62
C PHE A 24 -16.10 -19.84 -6.02
N LEU A 25 -15.99 -18.75 -5.25
CA LEU A 25 -14.74 -18.27 -4.67
C LEU A 25 -14.91 -18.07 -3.15
N PRO A 26 -13.82 -18.14 -2.37
CA PRO A 26 -13.86 -17.70 -0.99
C PRO A 26 -14.24 -16.22 -0.91
N VAL A 27 -15.09 -15.87 0.06
CA VAL A 27 -15.44 -14.47 0.35
C VAL A 27 -14.17 -13.64 0.52
N SER A 28 -14.08 -12.51 -0.19
CA SER A 28 -12.87 -11.71 -0.23
C SER A 28 -13.15 -10.22 -0.26
N TYR A 29 -12.24 -9.43 0.33
CA TYR A 29 -12.22 -7.99 0.11
C TYR A 29 -11.46 -7.71 -1.19
N VAL A 30 -12.10 -7.01 -2.11
CA VAL A 30 -11.51 -6.53 -3.35
C VAL A 30 -11.24 -5.03 -3.20
N THR A 31 -9.97 -4.66 -3.29
CA THR A 31 -9.53 -3.26 -3.25
C THR A 31 -9.14 -2.83 -4.66
N LYS A 32 -9.77 -1.76 -5.16
CA LYS A 32 -9.47 -1.14 -6.46
C LYS A 32 -8.84 0.22 -6.24
N ILE A 33 -7.68 0.46 -6.85
CA ILE A 33 -6.97 1.73 -6.82
C ILE A 33 -7.09 2.36 -8.20
N ILE A 34 -7.71 3.53 -8.23
CA ILE A 34 -8.02 4.28 -9.44
C ILE A 34 -7.25 5.60 -9.36
N ARG A 35 -6.52 5.96 -10.41
CA ARG A 35 -5.87 7.27 -10.55
C ARG A 35 -6.71 8.16 -11.45
N TYR A 36 -6.98 9.38 -11.00
CA TYR A 36 -7.62 10.42 -11.80
C TYR A 36 -6.58 11.33 -12.45
N GLY A 37 -6.83 11.72 -13.69
CA GLY A 37 -5.92 12.55 -14.48
C GLY A 37 -6.67 13.39 -15.51
N VAL A 38 -5.92 14.11 -16.35
CA VAL A 38 -6.50 14.89 -17.46
C VAL A 38 -6.72 14.00 -18.69
N ASN A 39 -5.81 13.06 -18.94
CA ASN A 39 -5.90 12.07 -20.03
C ASN A 39 -5.01 10.85 -19.71
N PRO A 40 -5.57 9.64 -19.53
CA PRO A 40 -7.00 9.34 -19.44
C PRO A 40 -7.63 9.99 -18.18
N PRO A 41 -8.94 10.27 -18.20
CA PRO A 41 -9.63 10.86 -17.04
C PRO A 41 -9.54 9.95 -15.82
N GLU A 42 -9.59 8.65 -16.05
CA GLU A 42 -9.52 7.61 -15.03
C GLU A 42 -8.64 6.46 -15.54
N SER A 43 -7.75 5.96 -14.69
CA SER A 43 -6.90 4.80 -14.96
C SER A 43 -6.95 3.84 -13.78
N LEU A 44 -7.29 2.58 -14.03
CA LEU A 44 -7.10 1.53 -13.04
C LEU A 44 -5.59 1.33 -12.83
N VAL A 45 -5.11 1.58 -11.61
CA VAL A 45 -3.72 1.37 -11.23
C VAL A 45 -3.51 -0.08 -10.86
N ALA A 46 -4.30 -0.57 -9.91
CA ALA A 46 -4.27 -1.95 -9.48
C ALA A 46 -5.59 -2.38 -8.86
N GLU A 47 -5.77 -3.69 -8.81
CA GLU A 47 -6.82 -4.36 -8.06
C GLU A 47 -6.20 -5.53 -7.32
N PHE A 48 -6.50 -5.67 -6.03
CA PHE A 48 -6.10 -6.86 -5.29
C PHE A 48 -7.27 -7.42 -4.48
N ALA A 49 -7.31 -8.73 -4.36
CA ALA A 49 -8.34 -9.44 -3.61
C ALA A 49 -7.68 -10.33 -2.56
N ILE A 50 -8.11 -10.20 -1.30
CA ILE A 50 -7.66 -11.04 -0.19
C ILE A 50 -8.89 -11.72 0.42
N ALA A 51 -8.92 -13.04 0.34
CA ALA A 51 -9.96 -13.85 0.96
C ALA A 51 -9.90 -13.75 2.48
N LEU A 52 -11.06 -13.76 3.13
CA LEU A 52 -11.17 -13.69 4.60
C LEU A 52 -10.43 -14.85 5.30
N ASN A 53 -10.38 -16.01 4.65
CA ASN A 53 -9.66 -17.18 5.14
C ASN A 53 -8.16 -17.19 4.78
N ASN A 54 -7.65 -16.12 4.16
CA ASN A 54 -6.28 -15.94 3.69
C ASN A 54 -5.75 -17.00 2.71
N LYS A 55 -6.60 -17.92 2.22
CA LYS A 55 -6.20 -18.98 1.27
C LYS A 55 -6.00 -18.47 -0.15
N ARG A 56 -6.61 -17.33 -0.49
CA ARG A 56 -6.53 -16.72 -1.80
C ARG A 56 -6.19 -15.24 -1.66
N ALA A 57 -5.08 -14.83 -2.26
CA ALA A 57 -4.62 -13.47 -2.27
C ALA A 57 -4.01 -13.19 -3.65
N VAL A 58 -4.64 -12.33 -4.45
CA VAL A 58 -4.25 -12.03 -5.83
C VAL A 58 -4.09 -10.54 -6.04
N LEU A 59 -3.15 -10.17 -6.89
CA LEU A 59 -2.88 -8.80 -7.33
C LEU A 59 -2.98 -8.75 -8.86
N ARG A 60 -3.59 -7.69 -9.36
CA ARG A 60 -3.56 -7.27 -10.75
C ARG A 60 -3.08 -5.84 -10.81
N MET A 61 -2.00 -5.58 -11.55
CA MET A 61 -1.43 -4.23 -11.74
C MET A 61 -0.92 -4.12 -13.17
N GLY A 62 -1.49 -3.20 -13.95
CA GLY A 62 -1.31 -3.17 -15.41
C GLY A 62 -1.68 -4.52 -16.05
N ASP A 63 -0.78 -5.03 -16.89
CA ASP A 63 -0.94 -6.34 -17.56
C ASP A 63 -0.49 -7.52 -16.69
N THR A 64 0.00 -7.27 -15.47
CA THR A 64 0.48 -8.32 -14.58
C THR A 64 -0.63 -8.77 -13.65
N SER A 65 -0.92 -10.08 -13.63
CA SER A 65 -1.76 -10.72 -12.62
C SER A 65 -1.00 -11.85 -11.94
N THR A 66 -0.93 -11.82 -10.61
CA THR A 66 -0.10 -12.76 -9.83
C THR A 66 -0.70 -13.01 -8.44
N ARG A 67 -0.20 -14.03 -7.76
CA ARG A 67 -0.50 -14.25 -6.34
C ARG A 67 0.24 -13.22 -5.50
N LEU A 68 -0.38 -12.71 -4.44
CA LEU A 68 0.29 -11.79 -3.52
C LEU A 68 1.52 -12.41 -2.86
N SER A 69 1.54 -13.73 -2.65
CA SER A 69 2.71 -14.47 -2.15
C SER A 69 3.93 -14.44 -3.08
N ASN A 70 3.76 -14.05 -4.34
CA ASN A 70 4.85 -13.95 -5.32
C ASN A 70 5.45 -12.53 -5.39
N VAL A 71 4.84 -11.56 -4.71
CA VAL A 71 5.29 -10.17 -4.72
C VAL A 71 5.59 -9.68 -3.32
N LEU A 72 4.89 -10.17 -2.29
CA LEU A 72 5.06 -9.77 -0.90
C LEU A 72 5.59 -10.92 -0.07
N TYR A 73 6.70 -10.68 0.65
CA TYR A 73 7.39 -11.67 1.47
C TYR A 73 7.75 -11.10 2.84
N SER A 74 7.57 -11.87 3.90
CA SER A 74 8.05 -11.49 5.23
C SER A 74 9.57 -11.61 5.33
N VAL A 75 10.22 -10.53 5.74
CA VAL A 75 11.67 -10.49 5.99
C VAL A 75 11.94 -11.17 7.33
N HIS A 76 12.85 -12.15 7.35
CA HIS A 76 13.16 -12.95 8.55
C HIS A 76 11.92 -13.56 9.25
N LYS A 77 10.86 -13.88 8.50
CA LYS A 77 9.57 -14.37 9.04
C LYS A 77 8.87 -13.39 10.00
N SER A 78 9.24 -12.11 9.99
CA SER A 78 8.58 -11.09 10.79
C SER A 78 7.18 -10.79 10.23
N PRO A 79 6.16 -10.68 11.10
CA PRO A 79 4.80 -10.31 10.69
C PRO A 79 4.65 -8.80 10.43
N LYS A 80 5.69 -8.00 10.66
CA LYS A 80 5.68 -6.53 10.53
C LYS A 80 6.80 -6.00 9.64
N HIS A 81 7.43 -6.86 8.85
CA HIS A 81 8.58 -6.50 8.03
C HIS A 81 8.49 -7.22 6.69
N PHE A 82 8.36 -6.47 5.62
CA PHE A 82 7.98 -7.01 4.32
C PHE A 82 8.91 -6.54 3.21
N ASN A 83 9.25 -7.44 2.30
CA ASN A 83 9.78 -7.11 0.99
C ASN A 83 8.65 -7.18 -0.02
N TRP A 84 8.58 -6.16 -0.87
CA TRP A 84 7.73 -6.12 -2.05
C TRP A 84 8.61 -6.13 -3.30
N ILE A 85 8.31 -7.02 -4.23
CA ILE A 85 9.04 -7.16 -5.49
C ILE A 85 8.02 -7.36 -6.61
N LEU A 86 7.84 -6.33 -7.44
CA LEU A 86 7.06 -6.43 -8.68
C LEU A 86 7.82 -5.74 -9.83
N ALA A 87 7.61 -4.44 -10.03
CA ALA A 87 8.40 -3.67 -10.99
C ALA A 87 9.59 -3.00 -10.29
N HIS A 88 9.36 -2.54 -9.06
CA HIS A 88 10.39 -2.04 -8.16
C HIS A 88 10.48 -2.90 -6.91
N GLN A 89 11.65 -2.86 -6.27
CA GLN A 89 11.85 -3.46 -4.97
C GLN A 89 11.56 -2.40 -3.91
N LEU A 90 10.56 -2.66 -3.08
CA LEU A 90 10.16 -1.81 -1.96
C LEU A 90 10.33 -2.60 -0.66
N HIS A 91 10.63 -1.92 0.43
CA HIS A 91 10.91 -2.56 1.71
C HIS A 91 10.11 -1.91 2.82
N TRP A 92 9.09 -2.57 3.35
CA TRP A 92 8.24 -2.00 4.39
C TRP A 92 8.63 -2.52 5.77
N ASP A 93 9.28 -1.68 6.57
CA ASP A 93 9.54 -1.95 7.98
C ASP A 93 8.48 -1.25 8.84
N CYS A 94 7.55 -2.04 9.40
CA CYS A 94 6.43 -1.61 10.22
C CYS A 94 6.58 -2.03 11.69
N ARG A 95 7.81 -2.29 12.14
CA ARG A 95 8.07 -2.80 13.51
C ARG A 95 7.92 -1.71 14.58
N GLU A 96 8.14 -0.45 14.21
CA GLU A 96 7.95 0.69 15.10
C GLU A 96 6.46 0.98 15.29
N VAL A 97 6.09 1.38 16.50
CA VAL A 97 4.71 1.73 16.88
C VAL A 97 4.72 3.10 17.54
N LEU A 98 3.85 3.98 17.07
CA LEU A 98 3.68 5.33 17.59
C LEU A 98 2.94 5.31 18.93
N ARG A 99 2.96 6.45 19.63
CA ARG A 99 2.35 6.58 20.97
C ARG A 99 0.84 6.33 21.00
N ASP A 100 0.17 6.52 19.86
CA ASP A 100 -1.27 6.29 19.68
C ASP A 100 -1.60 4.83 19.29
N GLY A 101 -0.60 3.95 19.19
CA GLY A 101 -0.75 2.55 18.80
C GLY A 101 -0.69 2.31 17.29
N SER A 102 -0.57 3.35 16.47
CA SER A 102 -0.45 3.23 15.02
C SER A 102 0.93 2.66 14.65
N PRO A 103 1.03 1.66 13.76
CA PRO A 103 2.33 1.20 13.29
C PRO A 103 2.95 2.27 12.38
N LEU A 104 4.27 2.40 12.41
CA LEU A 104 5.03 3.26 11.52
C LEU A 104 5.74 2.39 10.49
N CYS A 105 5.22 2.38 9.26
CA CYS A 105 5.79 1.68 8.12
C CYS A 105 6.73 2.60 7.35
N ILE A 106 8.02 2.29 7.34
CA ILE A 106 9.02 3.08 6.61
C ILE A 106 9.53 2.24 5.45
N ASP A 107 9.70 2.87 4.28
CA ASP A 107 10.51 2.33 3.20
C ASP A 107 11.90 2.96 3.13
N PRO A 108 12.92 2.29 3.68
CA PRO A 108 14.30 2.64 3.47
C PRO A 108 14.82 1.87 2.24
N SER A 109 14.71 2.42 1.03
CA SER A 109 15.46 1.82 -0.07
C SER A 109 15.90 2.82 -1.14
N LEU A 110 17.16 3.25 -1.00
CA LEU A 110 18.31 2.76 -1.79
C LEU A 110 19.57 2.99 -0.93
N PRO A 111 20.60 2.12 -0.96
CA PRO A 111 21.93 2.51 -0.49
C PRO A 111 22.44 3.63 -1.40
N ALA A 112 22.60 4.83 -0.83
CA ALA A 112 23.24 5.95 -1.53
C ALA A 112 24.75 5.71 -1.53
N ASP A 113 25.24 4.97 -2.52
CA ASP A 113 26.62 4.49 -2.63
C ASP A 113 27.10 3.62 -1.46
N SER A 114 28.01 2.68 -1.73
CA SER A 114 28.64 1.82 -0.72
C SER A 114 29.51 2.57 0.31
N SER A 115 29.52 3.91 0.26
CA SER A 115 30.32 4.81 1.11
C SER A 115 29.48 5.64 2.08
N SER A 116 28.15 5.73 1.91
CA SER A 116 27.30 6.48 2.82
C SER A 116 26.32 5.56 3.57
N ASN A 117 26.37 5.59 4.89
CA ASN A 117 25.41 4.88 5.76
C ASN A 117 24.02 5.54 5.77
N GLN A 118 23.70 6.41 4.79
CA GLN A 118 22.42 7.10 4.72
C GLN A 118 21.45 6.34 3.82
N SER A 119 20.47 5.69 4.44
CA SER A 119 19.31 5.13 3.75
C SER A 119 18.42 6.26 3.24
N ILE A 120 18.22 6.35 1.92
CA ILE A 120 17.24 7.29 1.35
C ILE A 120 15.84 6.76 1.65
N LYS A 121 15.02 7.55 2.34
CA LYS A 121 13.60 7.26 2.55
C LYS A 121 12.82 7.64 1.30
N ILE A 122 12.05 6.70 0.76
CA ILE A 122 11.22 6.94 -0.44
C ILE A 122 9.74 7.11 -0.09
N ALA A 123 9.29 6.46 0.99
CA ALA A 123 7.95 6.62 1.53
C ALA A 123 7.88 6.33 3.04
N GLN A 124 6.84 6.86 3.67
CA GLN A 124 6.45 6.56 5.04
C GLN A 124 4.93 6.44 5.09
N PHE A 125 4.43 5.38 5.72
CA PHE A 125 3.01 5.09 5.86
C PHE A 125 2.65 4.87 7.33
N ILE A 126 1.62 5.58 7.79
CA ILE A 126 1.05 5.45 9.13
C ILE A 126 -0.43 5.07 8.93
N PRO A 127 -0.78 3.78 9.00
CA PRO A 127 -2.19 3.39 9.01
C PRO A 127 -2.83 3.67 10.37
N PRO A 128 -4.16 3.61 10.46
CA PRO A 128 -4.86 3.78 11.72
C PRO A 128 -4.51 2.66 12.72
N PRO A 129 -4.62 2.92 14.03
CA PRO A 129 -4.38 1.91 15.06
C PRO A 129 -5.44 0.80 14.96
N PRO A 130 -5.03 -0.49 14.89
CA PRO A 130 -5.95 -1.59 14.60
C PRO A 130 -6.99 -1.84 15.70
N ASP A 131 -6.63 -1.58 16.96
CA ASP A 131 -7.43 -1.90 18.15
C ASP A 131 -8.29 -0.71 18.64
N ARG A 132 -8.30 0.41 17.93
CA ARG A 132 -9.05 1.60 18.35
C ARG A 132 -10.48 1.53 17.83
N SER A 133 -11.45 1.92 18.65
CA SER A 133 -12.83 2.12 18.21
C SER A 133 -12.94 3.40 17.35
N PRO A 134 -13.84 3.43 16.35
CA PRO A 134 -14.10 4.65 15.57
C PRO A 134 -14.43 5.87 16.44
N PRO A 135 -14.08 7.10 16.01
CA PRO A 135 -13.45 7.43 14.73
C PRO A 135 -11.95 7.12 14.74
N HIS A 136 -11.50 6.46 13.68
CA HIS A 136 -10.08 6.21 13.44
C HIS A 136 -9.41 7.50 12.94
N PRO A 137 -8.14 7.77 13.33
CA PRO A 137 -7.35 8.79 12.65
C PRO A 137 -7.17 8.40 11.17
N ASP A 138 -7.07 9.41 10.30
CA ASP A 138 -6.83 9.18 8.88
C ASP A 138 -5.47 8.53 8.65
N ALA A 139 -5.43 7.52 7.78
CA ALA A 139 -4.18 6.94 7.31
C ALA A 139 -3.34 8.01 6.58
N THR A 140 -2.05 8.09 6.89
CA THR A 140 -1.14 9.08 6.30
C THR A 140 -0.04 8.39 5.51
N LEU A 141 0.00 8.62 4.19
CA LEU A 141 1.10 8.22 3.31
C LEU A 141 1.89 9.45 2.88
N THR A 142 3.16 9.53 3.28
CA THR A 142 4.11 10.55 2.85
C THR A 142 5.06 9.94 1.83
N VAL A 143 5.09 10.49 0.62
CA VAL A 143 6.00 10.05 -0.45
C VAL A 143 7.01 11.14 -0.72
N TYR A 144 8.29 10.81 -0.54
CA TYR A 144 9.40 11.73 -0.76
C TYR A 144 9.66 11.89 -2.27
N PRO A 145 10.35 12.96 -2.72
CA PRO A 145 10.57 13.22 -4.14
C PRO A 145 11.12 12.03 -4.94
N THR A 146 12.02 11.25 -4.34
CA THR A 146 12.59 10.03 -4.96
C THR A 146 11.52 8.96 -5.25
N GLY A 147 10.47 8.87 -4.43
CA GLY A 147 9.38 7.92 -4.60
C GLY A 147 8.29 8.37 -5.59
N HIS A 148 8.28 9.64 -6.04
CA HIS A 148 7.20 10.16 -6.89
C HIS A 148 7.07 9.43 -8.23
N GLN A 149 8.18 8.93 -8.79
CA GLN A 149 8.18 8.18 -10.05
C GLN A 149 7.51 6.82 -9.94
N ILE A 150 7.45 6.25 -8.73
CA ILE A 150 6.91 4.92 -8.43
C ILE A 150 5.70 5.00 -7.49
N MET A 151 5.04 6.15 -7.47
CA MET A 151 3.90 6.47 -6.60
C MET A 151 2.81 5.40 -6.65
N ASP A 152 2.46 4.92 -7.84
CA ASP A 152 1.45 3.88 -8.06
C ASP A 152 1.78 2.62 -7.24
N GLU A 153 3.02 2.15 -7.32
CA GLU A 153 3.48 0.93 -6.64
C GLU A 153 3.63 1.13 -5.13
N ILE A 154 4.03 2.33 -4.70
CA ILE A 154 4.06 2.72 -3.27
C ILE A 154 2.66 2.66 -2.67
N ILE A 155 1.66 3.25 -3.33
CA ILE A 155 0.26 3.23 -2.84
C ILE A 155 -0.25 1.80 -2.74
N VAL A 156 -0.06 1.01 -3.81
CA VAL A 156 -0.55 -0.37 -3.87
C VAL A 156 0.12 -1.23 -2.80
N SER A 157 1.44 -1.18 -2.68
CA SER A 157 2.18 -1.97 -1.70
C SER A 157 1.87 -1.55 -0.26
N ALA A 158 1.71 -0.25 0.04
CA ALA A 158 1.32 0.24 1.35
C ALA A 158 -0.06 -0.30 1.78
N LEU A 159 -1.05 -0.25 0.88
CA LEU A 159 -2.40 -0.78 1.15
C LEU A 159 -2.41 -2.30 1.33
N VAL A 160 -1.58 -3.02 0.56
CA VAL A 160 -1.41 -4.46 0.76
C VAL A 160 -0.77 -4.75 2.11
N VAL A 161 0.27 -4.02 2.50
CA VAL A 161 0.92 -4.16 3.81
C VAL A 161 -0.05 -3.87 4.95
N GLU A 162 -0.86 -2.81 4.86
CA GLU A 162 -1.93 -2.52 5.83
C GLU A 162 -2.83 -3.74 6.03
N ARG A 163 -3.34 -4.32 4.93
CA ARG A 163 -4.20 -5.50 4.97
C ARG A 163 -3.51 -6.75 5.50
N MET A 164 -2.19 -6.80 5.50
CA MET A 164 -1.42 -7.91 6.07
C MET A 164 -1.16 -7.71 7.56
N LEU A 165 -1.02 -6.46 8.01
CA LEU A 165 -0.87 -6.10 9.42
C LEU A 165 -2.15 -6.29 10.22
N THR A 166 -3.32 -6.08 9.61
CA THR A 166 -4.63 -6.24 10.26
C THR A 166 -5.22 -7.65 10.10
N ARG A 167 -4.37 -8.66 9.89
CA ARG A 167 -4.78 -10.07 9.80
C ARG A 167 -4.89 -10.74 11.16
#